data_AF-A0AAD4TLD5-F1
#
_entry.id   AF-A0AAD4TLD5-F1
#
_cell.length_a   1.000
_cell.length_b   1.000
_cell.length_c   1.000
_cell.angle_alpha   90.00
_cell.angle_beta   90.00
_cell.angle_gamma   90.00
#
_symmetry.space_group_name_H-M   'P 1'
#
loop_
_entity.id
_entity.type
_entity.pdbx_description
1 polymer ?
#
loop_
_entity_poly.entity_id
_entity_poly.type
_entity_poly.pdbx_seq_one_letter_code
_entity_poly.pdbx_strand_id
1 'polypeptide(L)' 'MDDDDSSHGGTSTDIDVFLPNYKLGKTLGFGSFGKVKSADHVLTGHQVAIKILNREKIKNSNMEDK' A
#
# COMPACT_ATOMS: atom_id res chain seq x y z
N MET A 1 -17.80 5.61 -22.76
CA MET A 1 -17.17 4.45 -23.43
C MET A 1 -15.93 5.05 -24.09
N ASP A 2 -14.84 5.29 -23.38
CA ASP A 2 -14.22 4.54 -22.28
C ASP A 2 -13.63 5.49 -21.21
N ASP A 3 -13.84 5.17 -19.93
CA ASP A 3 -13.28 5.86 -18.78
C ASP A 3 -11.78 5.53 -18.63
N ASP A 4 -10.90 6.30 -19.28
CA ASP A 4 -9.45 6.25 -19.06
C ASP A 4 -9.09 7.04 -17.79
N ASP A 5 -9.26 6.41 -16.62
CA ASP A 5 -8.63 6.86 -15.38
C ASP A 5 -7.16 6.45 -15.40
N SER A 6 -6.34 7.26 -16.08
CA SER A 6 -4.88 7.23 -15.98
C SER A 6 -4.45 7.67 -14.57
N SER A 7 -4.59 6.79 -13.58
CA SER A 7 -4.10 7.00 -12.22
C SER A 7 -2.58 6.87 -12.15
N HIS A 8 -1.94 7.99 -12.43
CA HIS A 8 -0.72 8.53 -11.81
C HIS A 8 -0.09 7.69 -10.69
N GLY A 9 1.22 7.42 -10.84
CA GLY A 9 2.15 7.45 -9.70
C GLY A 9 3.04 6.21 -9.55
N GLY A 10 4.24 6.28 -10.13
CA GLY A 10 5.35 5.37 -9.84
C GLY A 10 5.55 5.20 -8.33
N THR A 11 5.52 3.94 -7.87
CA THR A 11 5.91 3.42 -6.54
C THR A 11 5.51 1.94 -6.38
N SER A 12 4.81 1.34 -7.34
CA SER A 12 4.47 -0.10 -7.33
C SER A 12 5.70 -1.00 -7.46
N THR A 13 6.62 -0.66 -8.37
CA THR A 13 7.75 -1.52 -8.74
C THR A 13 8.68 -1.83 -7.57
N ASP A 14 9.00 -0.85 -6.73
CA ASP A 14 9.92 -1.07 -5.61
C ASP A 14 9.28 -1.97 -4.55
N ILE A 15 8.00 -1.77 -4.23
CA ILE A 15 7.32 -2.52 -3.18
C ILE A 15 7.07 -3.98 -3.61
N ASP A 16 6.77 -4.22 -4.89
CA ASP A 16 6.62 -5.57 -5.44
C ASP A 16 7.92 -6.39 -5.28
N VAL A 17 9.10 -5.76 -5.39
CA VAL A 17 10.40 -6.43 -5.16
C VAL A 17 10.59 -6.83 -3.70
N PHE A 18 10.10 -6.02 -2.75
CA PHE A 18 10.26 -6.30 -1.32
C PHE A 18 9.25 -7.32 -0.77
N LEU A 19 8.18 -7.63 -1.51
CA LEU A 19 7.09 -8.51 -1.08
C LEU A 19 6.82 -9.66 -2.08
N PRO A 20 7.79 -10.54 -2.35
CA PRO A 20 7.67 -11.56 -3.41
C PRO A 20 6.53 -12.58 -3.19
N ASN A 21 6.11 -12.79 -1.95
CA ASN A 21 5.01 -13.71 -1.60
C ASN A 21 3.64 -13.04 -1.61
N TYR A 22 3.55 -11.75 -1.91
CA TYR A 22 2.30 -11.01 -1.94
C TYR A 22 2.11 -10.33 -3.28
N LYS A 23 1.02 -10.66 -3.96
CA LYS A 23 0.63 -9.95 -5.17
C LYS A 23 -0.13 -8.69 -4.78
N LEU A 24 0.52 -7.53 -4.89
CA LEU A 24 -0.14 -6.25 -4.59
C LEU A 24 -1.23 -5.93 -5.62
N GLY A 25 -2.35 -5.44 -5.12
CA GLY A 25 -3.48 -4.98 -5.91
C GLY A 25 -3.72 -3.48 -5.77
N LYS A 26 -4.99 -3.10 -5.91
CA LYS A 26 -5.43 -1.71 -5.84
C LYS A 26 -5.21 -1.13 -4.44
N THR A 27 -5.08 0.20 -4.40
CA THR A 27 -5.07 0.94 -3.14
C THR A 27 -6.48 0.87 -2.54
N LEU A 28 -6.58 0.37 -1.32
CA LEU A 28 -7.82 0.33 -0.54
C LEU A 28 -8.10 1.67 0.13
N GLY A 29 -7.06 2.43 0.46
CA GLY A 29 -7.23 3.77 1.02
C GLY A 29 -5.93 4.47 1.37
N PHE A 30 -6.04 5.75 1.67
CA PHE A 30 -4.98 6.59 2.22
C PHE A 30 -5.41 6.99 3.63
N GLY A 31 -4.64 6.59 4.63
CA GLY A 31 -4.85 7.00 6.02
C GLY A 31 -3.80 8.01 6.47
N SER A 32 -4.02 8.60 7.65
CA SER A 32 -3.08 9.57 8.26
C SER A 32 -1.65 9.02 8.36
N PHE A 33 -1.50 7.71 8.50
CA PHE A 33 -0.22 7.03 8.72
C PHE A 33 0.39 6.44 7.45
N GLY A 34 -0.31 6.43 6.31
CA GLY A 34 0.22 5.84 5.08
C GLY A 34 -0.82 5.32 4.11
N LYS A 35 -0.37 4.51 3.15
CA LYS A 35 -1.19 3.95 2.06
C LYS A 35 -1.57 2.50 2.40
N VAL A 36 -2.82 2.11 2.17
CA VAL A 36 -3.29 0.72 2.33
C VAL A 36 -3.58 0.15 0.95
N LYS A 37 -3.06 -1.03 0.64
CA LYS A 37 -3.30 -1.78 -0.59
C LYS A 37 -3.89 -3.15 -0.29
N SER A 38 -4.75 -3.67 -1.16
CA SER A 38 -5.13 -5.08 -1.12
C SER A 38 -3.96 -5.91 -1.65
N ALA A 39 -3.78 -7.12 -1.15
CA ALA A 39 -2.84 -8.06 -1.73
C ALA A 39 -3.32 -9.50 -1.53
N ASP A 40 -2.85 -10.40 -2.38
CA ASP A 40 -3.09 -11.84 -2.25
C ASP A 40 -1.80 -12.51 -1.81
N HIS A 41 -1.86 -13.29 -0.72
CA HIS A 41 -0.73 -14.11 -0.30
C HIS A 41 -0.60 -15.30 -1.25
N VAL A 42 0.47 -15.34 -2.04
CA VAL A 42 0.65 -16.29 -3.15
C VAL A 42 0.63 -17.75 -2.69
N LEU A 43 1.16 -18.02 -1.49
CA LEU A 43 1.26 -19.39 -0.98
C LEU A 43 -0.07 -19.94 -0.45
N THR A 44 -0.92 -19.10 0.14
CA THR A 44 -2.18 -19.55 0.77
C THR A 44 -3.43 -19.11 0.03
N GLY A 45 -3.31 -18.22 -0.95
CA GLY A 45 -4.44 -17.61 -1.66
C GLY A 45 -5.30 -16.68 -0.79
N HIS A 46 -4.83 -16.31 0.41
CA HIS A 46 -5.61 -15.45 1.29
C HIS A 46 -5.49 -13.99 0.88
N GLN A 47 -6.65 -13.34 0.77
CA GLN A 47 -6.73 -11.91 0.55
C GLN A 47 -6.43 -11.16 1.85
N VAL A 48 -5.48 -10.23 1.77
CA VAL A 48 -4.99 -9.42 2.90
C VAL A 48 -4.96 -7.94 2.53
N ALA A 49 -4.85 -7.08 3.54
CA ALA A 49 -4.58 -5.65 3.38
C ALA A 49 -3.17 -5.34 3.89
N ILE A 50 -2.37 -4.65 3.09
CA ILE A 50 -1.01 -4.23 3.41
C ILE A 50 -1.00 -2.72 3.63
N LYS A 51 -0.57 -2.29 4.83
CA LYS A 51 -0.42 -0.87 5.17
C LYS A 51 1.05 -0.45 5.02
N ILE A 52 1.32 0.38 4.03
CA ILE A 52 2.64 0.94 3.73
C ILE A 52 2.79 2.26 4.50
N LEU A 53 3.72 2.25 5.45
CA LEU A 53 4.00 3.35 6.36
C LEU A 53 5.33 4.03 6.00
N ASN A 54 5.35 5.36 5.92
CA ASN A 54 6.61 6.10 5.76
C ASN A 54 7.22 6.37 7.15
N ARG A 55 8.35 5.70 7.44
CA ARG A 55 9.06 5.80 8.73
C ARG A 55 9.51 7.22 9.07
N GLU A 56 9.91 8.04 8.10
CA GLU A 56 10.33 9.42 8.34
C GLU A 56 9.14 10.29 8.74
N LYS A 57 8.02 10.18 7.99
CA LYS A 57 6.77 10.88 8.33
C LYS A 57 6.25 10.50 9.71
N ILE A 58 6.37 9.23 10.09
CA ILE A 58 5.97 8.76 11.42
C ILE A 58 6.84 9.37 12.51
N LYS A 59 8.16 9.38 12.35
CA LYS A 59 9.08 9.98 13.33
C LYS A 59 8.87 11.49 13.48
N ASN A 60 8.52 12.17 12.39
CA ASN A 60 8.32 13.62 12.39
C ASN A 60 6.89 14.03 12.79
N SER A 61 5.95 13.08 12.83
CA SER A 61 4.63 13.29 13.42
C SER A 61 4.78 13.01 14.90
N ASN A 62 4.81 14.06 15.72
CA ASN A 62 4.81 13.96 17.18
C ASN A 62 3.46 13.31 17.58
N MET A 63 3.45 11.98 17.65
CA MET A 63 2.27 11.21 18.05
C MET A 63 2.10 11.37 19.56
N GLU A 64 1.40 12.43 19.95
CA GLU A 64 0.71 12.43 21.24
C GLU A 64 -0.46 11.44 21.11
N ASP A 65 -0.23 10.21 21.58
CA ASP A 65 -1.31 9.31 21.99
C ASP A 65 -2.27 10.09 22.90
N LYS A 66 -3.55 10.12 22.54
CA LYS A 66 -4.62 10.69 23.35
C LYS A 66 -5.59 9.60 23.73
#